data_AF-A0A5C3P6D6-F1
#
_entry.id   AF-A0A5C3P6D6-F1
#
_cell.length_a   1.000
_cell.length_b   1.000
_cell.length_c   1.000
_cell.angle_alpha   90.00
_cell.angle_beta   90.00
_cell.angle_gamma   90.00
#
_symmetry.space_group_name_H-M   'P 1'
#
loop_
_entity.id
_entity.type
_entity.pdbx_description
1 polymer ?
#
loop_
_entity_poly.entity_id
_entity_poly.type
_entity_poly.pdbx_seq_one_letter_code
_entity_poly.pdbx_strand_id
1 'polypeptide(L)'
;LLEIGFTYDVVCSYIKRILERFKDYHPDLLPVVERIKMLLPKLHIHGHKELCQAVYAIPYAEGFGHTHGEGIESFWGDHNDAGRPTREMTSGARQDWLVGVFNFSNWRKTEQMRKCSDCVFAPSLISS
;
A
#
# COMPACT_ATOMS: atom_id res chain seq x y z
N LEU A 1 21.60 4.65 -3.62
CA LEU A 1 20.76 4.03 -4.66
C LEU A 1 19.33 4.04 -4.15
N LEU A 2 18.36 4.49 -4.96
CA LEU A 2 16.95 4.53 -4.58
C LEU A 2 16.31 3.20 -5.01
N GLU A 3 15.79 2.44 -4.05
CA GLU A 3 15.03 1.22 -4.32
C GLU A 3 13.56 1.56 -4.56
N ILE A 4 12.93 0.90 -5.54
CA ILE A 4 11.51 1.10 -5.89
C ILE A 4 10.77 -0.20 -5.61
N GLY A 5 9.72 -0.12 -4.79
CA GLY A 5 8.93 -1.28 -4.39
C GLY A 5 7.49 -1.14 -4.84
N PHE A 6 6.90 -2.25 -5.27
CA PHE A 6 5.49 -2.36 -5.61
C PHE A 6 4.85 -3.46 -4.77
N THR A 7 3.92 -3.08 -3.90
CA THR A 7 3.18 -4.02 -3.05
C THR A 7 1.83 -4.33 -3.65
N TYR A 8 1.51 -5.61 -3.80
CA TYR A 8 0.19 -6.04 -4.30
C TYR A 8 -0.17 -7.44 -3.79
N ASP A 9 -1.41 -7.64 -3.36
CA ASP A 9 -1.83 -8.82 -2.60
C ASP A 9 -1.54 -10.13 -3.31
N VAL A 10 -1.67 -10.16 -4.63
CA VAL A 10 -1.46 -11.38 -5.42
C VAL A 10 -0.23 -11.29 -6.31
N VAL A 11 0.75 -10.45 -5.96
CA VAL A 11 1.96 -10.22 -6.77
C VAL A 11 2.72 -11.51 -7.10
N CYS A 12 2.72 -12.50 -6.20
CA CYS A 12 3.38 -13.79 -6.40
C CYS A 12 2.83 -14.58 -7.60
N SER A 13 1.58 -14.32 -8.00
CA SER A 13 0.96 -14.92 -9.19
C SER A 13 1.31 -14.13 -10.45
N TYR A 14 1.36 -12.80 -10.34
CA TYR A 14 1.65 -11.89 -11.46
C TYR A 14 3.11 -11.92 -11.90
N ILE A 15 4.04 -11.98 -10.94
CA ILE A 15 5.48 -11.91 -11.21
C ILE A 15 5.98 -13.04 -12.14
N LYS A 16 5.29 -14.19 -12.14
CA LYS A 16 5.67 -15.38 -12.93
C LYS A 16 5.84 -15.12 -14.42
N ARG A 17 5.06 -14.19 -14.98
CA ARG A 17 5.11 -13.83 -16.41
C ARG A 17 5.20 -12.33 -16.63
N ILE A 18 5.58 -11.56 -15.62
CA ILE A 18 5.54 -10.09 -15.74
C ILE A 18 6.57 -9.61 -16.77
N LEU A 19 7.80 -10.13 -16.74
CA LEU A 19 8.85 -9.74 -17.68
C LEU A 19 8.51 -10.14 -19.12
N GLU A 20 7.96 -11.34 -19.33
CA GLU A 20 7.49 -11.81 -20.64
C GLU A 20 6.39 -10.89 -21.19
N ARG A 21 5.36 -10.59 -20.37
CA ARG A 21 4.25 -9.71 -20.77
C ARG A 21 4.73 -8.30 -21.09
N PHE A 22 5.63 -7.75 -20.28
CA PHE A 22 6.16 -6.41 -20.55
C PHE A 22 7.04 -6.41 -21.80
N LYS A 23 7.83 -7.46 -22.04
CA LYS A 23 8.59 -7.59 -23.28
C LYS A 23 7.69 -7.61 -24.53
N ASP A 24 6.55 -8.29 -24.46
CA ASP A 24 5.64 -8.44 -25.60
C ASP A 24 4.77 -7.19 -25.86
N TYR A 25 4.25 -6.56 -24.80
CA TYR A 25 3.26 -5.48 -24.92
C TYR A 25 3.80 -4.07 -24.61
N HIS A 26 4.86 -3.98 -23.78
CA HIS A 26 5.42 -2.71 -23.28
C HIS A 26 6.96 -2.76 -23.14
N PRO A 27 7.69 -3.05 -24.23
CA PRO A 27 9.14 -3.32 -24.16
C PRO A 27 9.95 -2.11 -23.68
N ASP A 28 9.44 -0.89 -23.89
CA ASP A 28 10.00 0.36 -23.40
C ASP A 28 10.01 0.45 -21.86
N LEU A 29 9.07 -0.20 -21.19
CA LEU A 29 8.96 -0.23 -19.73
C LEU A 29 9.70 -1.40 -19.07
N LEU A 30 10.20 -2.37 -19.86
CA LEU A 30 10.89 -3.54 -19.33
C LEU A 30 12.06 -3.18 -18.38
N PRO A 31 12.95 -2.20 -18.70
CA PRO A 31 14.06 -1.84 -17.80
C PRO A 31 13.60 -1.22 -16.48
N VAL A 32 12.37 -0.71 -16.41
CA VAL A 32 11.78 -0.18 -15.18
C VAL A 32 11.25 -1.33 -14.34
N VAL A 33 10.47 -2.22 -14.95
CA VAL A 33 9.87 -3.38 -14.25
C VAL A 33 10.94 -4.30 -13.66
N GLU A 34 12.05 -4.52 -14.37
CA GLU A 34 13.18 -5.31 -13.86
C GLU A 34 13.81 -4.76 -12.58
N ARG A 35 13.67 -3.45 -12.32
CA ARG A 35 14.23 -2.79 -11.13
C ARG A 35 13.25 -2.69 -9.98
N ILE A 36 11.96 -3.01 -10.19
CA ILE A 36 10.94 -2.91 -9.15
C ILE A 36 10.98 -4.17 -8.28
N LYS A 37 11.14 -3.98 -6.97
CA LYS A 37 10.92 -5.07 -6.00
C LYS A 37 9.43 -5.29 -5.81
N MET A 38 8.97 -6.46 -6.23
CA MET A 38 7.59 -6.90 -6.10
C MET A 38 7.40 -7.53 -4.72
N LEU A 39 6.53 -6.96 -3.88
CA LEU A 39 6.39 -7.32 -2.47
C LEU A 39 4.93 -7.62 -2.09
N LEU A 40 4.73 -8.37 -1.01
CA LEU A 40 3.42 -8.67 -0.44
C LEU A 40 3.14 -7.78 0.78
N PRO A 41 1.96 -7.15 0.86
CA PRO A 41 1.50 -6.48 2.08
C PRO A 41 1.49 -7.42 3.30
N LYS A 42 1.72 -6.86 4.48
CA LYS A 42 2.03 -7.61 5.70
C LYS A 42 0.87 -8.48 6.21
N LEU A 43 -0.38 -8.05 6.03
CA LEU A 43 -1.56 -8.84 6.41
C LEU A 43 -1.81 -9.93 5.38
N HIS A 44 -1.78 -9.57 4.09
CA HIS A 44 -2.10 -10.51 3.01
C HIS A 44 -1.11 -11.64 2.87
N ILE A 45 0.17 -11.40 3.17
CA ILE A 45 1.22 -12.40 3.04
C ILE A 45 0.91 -13.70 3.79
N HIS A 46 0.17 -13.64 4.90
CA HIS A 46 -0.23 -14.80 5.70
C HIS A 46 -1.18 -15.76 4.95
N GLY A 47 -1.93 -15.26 3.95
CA GLY A 47 -2.77 -16.09 3.08
C GLY A 47 -1.99 -16.84 2.00
N HIS A 48 -0.68 -16.59 1.87
CA HIS A 48 0.16 -17.19 0.84
C HIS A 48 0.99 -18.35 1.38
N LYS A 49 1.51 -19.17 0.45
CA LYS A 49 2.45 -20.26 0.75
C LYS A 49 3.69 -19.74 1.48
N GLU A 50 4.28 -20.55 2.34
CA GLU A 50 5.46 -20.21 3.16
C GLU A 50 6.60 -19.59 2.34
N LEU A 51 6.88 -20.13 1.14
CA LEU A 51 7.90 -19.56 0.25
C LEU A 51 7.60 -18.10 -0.15
N CYS A 52 6.34 -17.74 -0.37
CA CYS A 52 5.96 -16.36 -0.66
C CYS A 52 6.18 -15.46 0.55
N GLN A 53 5.95 -15.97 1.76
CA GLN A 53 6.19 -15.26 3.02
C GLN A 53 7.67 -14.97 3.24
N ALA A 54 8.55 -15.88 2.84
CA ALA A 54 9.99 -15.64 2.91
C ALA A 54 10.50 -14.69 1.81
N VAL A 55 10.02 -14.84 0.57
CA VAL A 55 10.58 -14.14 -0.60
C VAL A 55 10.04 -12.73 -0.78
N TYR A 56 8.75 -12.50 -0.50
CA TYR A 56 8.07 -11.23 -0.82
C TYR A 56 7.75 -10.38 0.41
N ALA A 57 8.18 -10.78 1.60
CA ALA A 57 7.96 -10.01 2.82
C ALA A 57 8.72 -8.67 2.79
N ILE A 58 7.98 -7.58 2.97
CA ILE A 58 8.54 -6.22 3.05
C ILE A 58 9.66 -6.10 4.09
N PRO A 59 9.55 -6.68 5.31
CA PRO A 59 10.64 -6.63 6.30
C PRO A 59 11.95 -7.26 5.85
N TYR A 60 11.94 -8.14 4.85
CA TYR A 60 13.13 -8.78 4.30
C TYR A 60 13.61 -8.11 3.01
N ALA A 61 12.89 -7.10 2.52
CA ALA A 61 13.25 -6.36 1.33
C ALA A 61 14.28 -5.27 1.65
N GLU A 62 15.50 -5.40 1.12
CA GLU A 62 16.53 -4.39 1.28
C GLU A 62 16.10 -3.04 0.70
N GLY A 63 16.40 -1.95 1.43
CA GLY A 63 16.06 -0.58 1.04
C GLY A 63 14.65 -0.13 1.43
N PHE A 64 13.87 -0.97 2.12
CA PHE A 64 12.53 -0.64 2.60
C PHE A 64 12.52 -0.56 4.13
N GLY A 65 11.84 0.46 4.66
CA GLY A 65 11.54 0.52 6.09
C GLY A 65 10.43 -0.45 6.49
N HIS A 66 10.23 -0.63 7.79
CA HIS A 66 9.09 -1.39 8.30
C HIS A 66 7.78 -0.66 7.99
N THR A 67 7.10 -1.11 6.93
CA THR A 67 5.75 -0.66 6.57
C THR A 67 4.80 -1.86 6.52
N HIS A 68 3.53 -1.60 6.78
CA HIS A 68 2.48 -2.61 6.68
C HIS A 68 2.09 -2.90 5.23
N GLY A 69 2.19 -1.93 4.32
CA GLY A 69 1.68 -2.06 2.95
C GLY A 69 0.14 -2.05 2.83
N GLU A 70 -0.59 -2.09 3.95
CA GLU A 70 -2.07 -2.21 4.02
C GLU A 70 -2.83 -0.88 4.04
N GLY A 71 -2.13 0.24 3.87
CA GLY A 71 -2.69 1.57 4.19
C GLY A 71 -3.90 1.97 3.34
N ILE A 72 -3.99 1.44 2.11
CA ILE A 72 -5.14 1.69 1.23
C ILE A 72 -6.35 0.85 1.63
N GLU A 73 -6.14 -0.39 2.07
CA GLU A 73 -7.19 -1.35 2.38
C GLU A 73 -7.77 -1.20 3.77
N SER A 74 -6.95 -0.71 4.70
CA SER A 74 -7.40 -0.41 6.06
C SER A 74 -8.60 0.56 6.07
N PHE A 75 -8.72 1.39 5.03
CA PHE A 75 -9.84 2.32 4.86
C PHE A 75 -11.13 1.65 4.34
N TRP A 76 -11.06 0.46 3.73
CA TRP A 76 -12.23 -0.19 3.16
C TRP A 76 -13.30 -0.49 4.20
N GLY A 77 -12.90 -0.80 5.45
CA GLY A 77 -13.82 -0.93 6.57
C GLY A 77 -14.67 0.32 6.77
N ASP A 78 -14.02 1.47 6.95
CA ASP A 78 -14.68 2.78 7.12
C ASP A 78 -15.49 3.18 5.86
N HIS A 79 -15.01 2.83 4.67
CA HIS A 79 -15.68 3.13 3.41
C HIS A 79 -16.98 2.35 3.24
N ASN A 80 -17.04 1.10 3.69
CA ASN A 80 -18.22 0.26 3.54
C ASN A 80 -19.46 0.88 4.20
N ASP A 81 -19.28 1.64 5.27
CA ASP A 81 -20.36 2.37 5.95
C ASP A 81 -20.98 3.47 5.08
N ALA A 82 -20.23 4.01 4.11
CA ALA A 82 -20.77 4.96 3.13
C ALA A 82 -21.72 4.29 2.11
N GLY A 83 -21.71 2.96 2.01
CA GLY A 83 -22.57 2.21 1.11
C GLY A 83 -24.06 2.40 1.42
N ARG A 84 -24.46 2.26 2.68
CA ARG A 84 -25.88 2.36 3.08
C ARG A 84 -26.51 3.74 2.77
N PRO A 85 -25.93 4.89 3.18
CA PRO A 85 -26.54 6.19 2.92
C PRO A 85 -26.52 6.58 1.44
N THR A 86 -25.57 6.06 0.65
CA THR A 86 -25.44 6.46 -0.77
C THR A 86 -26.35 5.72 -1.74
N ARG A 87 -27.09 4.69 -1.29
CA ARG A 87 -27.94 3.85 -2.16
C ARG A 87 -29.12 4.60 -2.77
N GLU A 88 -29.71 5.51 -2.02
CA GLU A 88 -30.92 6.25 -2.43
C GLU A 88 -30.58 7.66 -2.97
N MET A 89 -29.29 8.02 -3.03
CA MET A 89 -28.85 9.32 -3.48
C MET A 89 -28.87 9.41 -5.02
N THR A 90 -29.14 10.60 -5.55
CA THR A 90 -28.94 10.88 -6.99
C THR A 90 -27.46 10.72 -7.35
N SER A 91 -27.16 10.50 -8.64
CA SER A 91 -25.79 10.23 -9.10
C SER A 91 -24.78 11.29 -8.67
N GLY A 92 -25.12 12.57 -8.83
CA GLY A 92 -24.27 13.70 -8.43
C GLY A 92 -24.07 13.74 -6.91
N ALA A 93 -25.16 13.64 -6.14
CA ALA A 93 -25.09 13.67 -4.68
C ALA A 93 -24.29 12.47 -4.13
N ARG A 94 -24.43 11.28 -4.73
CA ARG A 94 -23.63 10.10 -4.39
C ARG A 94 -22.14 10.33 -4.64
N GLN A 95 -21.79 10.90 -5.79
CA GLN A 95 -20.39 11.20 -6.12
C GLN A 95 -19.78 12.20 -5.13
N ASP A 96 -20.47 13.31 -4.86
CA ASP A 96 -20.00 14.34 -3.93
C ASP A 96 -19.81 13.78 -2.51
N TRP A 97 -20.74 12.94 -2.06
CA TRP A 97 -20.64 12.28 -0.76
C TRP A 97 -19.43 11.35 -0.66
N LEU A 98 -19.23 10.48 -1.66
CA LEU A 98 -18.09 9.57 -1.69
C LEU A 98 -16.77 10.34 -1.72
N VAL A 99 -16.67 11.39 -2.53
CA VAL A 99 -15.51 12.29 -2.58
C VAL A 99 -15.24 12.92 -1.21
N GLY A 100 -16.27 13.37 -0.50
CA GLY A 100 -16.15 13.88 0.87
C GLY A 100 -15.58 12.85 1.84
N VAL A 101 -16.06 11.61 1.79
CA VAL A 101 -15.57 10.49 2.61
C VAL A 101 -14.10 10.18 2.33
N PHE A 102 -13.69 10.13 1.06
CA PHE A 102 -12.27 9.92 0.70
C PHE A 102 -11.39 11.10 1.13
N ASN A 103 -11.85 12.34 0.92
CA ASN A 103 -11.11 13.54 1.34
C ASN A 103 -10.93 13.60 2.86
N PHE A 104 -11.96 13.24 3.62
CA PHE A 104 -11.86 13.16 5.08
C PHE A 104 -10.85 12.10 5.53
N SER A 105 -10.82 10.94 4.87
CA SER A 105 -9.80 9.91 5.13
C SER A 105 -8.38 10.42 4.86
N ASN A 106 -8.17 11.11 3.74
CA ASN A 106 -6.88 11.72 3.40
C ASN A 106 -6.47 12.81 4.40
N TRP A 107 -7.41 13.65 4.82
CA TRP A 107 -7.20 14.65 5.87
C TRP A 107 -6.74 14.00 7.18
N ARG A 108 -7.46 12.96 7.65
CA ARG A 108 -7.09 12.23 8.88
C ARG A 108 -5.69 11.61 8.80
N LYS A 109 -5.28 11.09 7.64
CA LYS A 109 -3.93 10.58 7.43
C LYS A 109 -2.89 11.69 7.55
N THR A 110 -3.15 12.85 6.94
CA THR A 110 -2.26 14.02 6.97
C THR A 110 -2.06 14.54 8.39
N GLU A 111 -3.14 14.70 9.16
CA GLU A 111 -3.10 15.10 10.57
C GLU A 111 -2.28 14.10 11.44
N GLN A 112 -2.40 12.80 11.16
CA GLN A 112 -1.66 11.77 11.89
C GLN A 112 -0.18 11.70 11.53
N MET A 113 0.20 12.03 10.29
CA MET A 113 1.61 12.08 9.89
C MET A 113 2.40 13.10 10.71
N ARG A 114 1.78 14.24 11.06
CA ARG A 114 2.41 15.28 11.91
C ARG A 114 2.73 14.80 13.33
N LYS A 115 1.97 13.85 13.88
CA LYS A 115 2.25 13.32 15.23
C LYS A 115 3.50 12.45 15.26
N CYS A 116 3.93 11.89 14.13
CA CYS A 116 5.11 11.01 14.07
C CYS A 116 6.42 11.81 14.02
N SER A 117 6.43 13.05 13.49
CA SER A 117 7.63 13.90 13.48
C SER A 117 8.10 14.34 14.88
N ASP A 118 7.19 14.40 15.86
CA ASP A 118 7.53 14.75 17.25
C ASP A 118 8.11 13.54 18.02
N CYS A 119 7.92 12.31 17.55
CA CYS A 119 8.45 11.10 18.18
C CYS A 119 9.86 10.72 17.72
N VAL A 120 10.31 11.20 16.54
CA VAL A 120 11.66 10.90 16.01
C VAL A 120 12.74 11.79 16.64
N PHE A 121 12.35 12.90 17.29
CA PHE A 121 13.24 13.82 18.00
C PHE A 121 13.06 13.81 19.53
N ALA A 122 12.59 12.70 20.13
CA ALA A 122 12.74 12.55 21.57
C ALA A 122 14.24 12.35 21.88
N PRO A 123 14.93 13.28 22.57
CA PRO A 123 16.29 13.04 23.01
C PRO A 123 16.24 11.83 23.95
N SER A 124 17.07 10.83 23.67
CA SER A 124 17.26 9.66 24.53
C SER A 124 17.50 10.10 25.98
N LEU A 125 16.52 9.90 26.85
CA LEU A 125 16.75 9.89 28.29
C LEU A 125 17.44 8.57 28.64
N ILE A 126 18.75 8.54 28.41
CA ILE A 126 19.67 7.65 29.12
C ILE A 126 20.23 8.49 30.26
N SER A 127 19.62 8.43 31.43
CA SER A 127 20.26 8.84 32.68
C SER A 127 20.89 7.61 33.32
N SER A 128 22.19 7.71 33.54
CA SER A 128 23.03 6.80 34.34
C SER A 128 22.56 6.67 35.79
#